data_AF-A0A931CW81-F1
#
_entry.id   AF-A0A931CW81-F1
#
_cell.length_a   1.000
_cell.length_b   1.000
_cell.length_c   1.000
_cell.angle_alpha   90.00
_cell.angle_beta   90.00
_cell.angle_gamma   90.00
#
_symmetry.space_group_name_H-M   'P 1'
#
loop_
_entity.id
_entity.type
_entity.pdbx_description
1 polymer ?
#
loop_
_entity_poly.entity_id
_entity_poly.type
_entity_poly.pdbx_seq_one_letter_code
_entity_poly.pdbx_strand_id
1 'polypeptide(L)'
;MHVTRVLIQEHVLIKQVLILLDRSRQALETGDPVPALFFEKAVTFCEQFADQFHHFKEEFLLFGMLSYKKQGELDTAMGVLRYQHERCKQSIARIKTALPRYEENDEMAVTRVL
;
A
#
# COMPACT_ATOMS: atom_id res chain seq x y z
N MET A 1 -4.80 -1.74 26.48
CA MET A 1 -4.46 -1.75 25.03
C MET A 1 -4.77 -0.38 24.46
N HIS A 2 -3.79 0.33 23.88
CA HIS A 2 -4.02 1.63 23.23
C HIS A 2 -4.21 1.42 21.73
N VAL A 3 -5.43 1.61 21.22
CA VAL A 3 -5.80 1.36 19.80
C VAL A 3 -4.90 2.13 18.82
N THR A 4 -4.59 3.38 19.12
CA THR A 4 -3.69 4.20 18.29
C THR A 4 -2.26 3.64 18.23
N ARG A 5 -1.78 3.00 19.30
CA ARG A 5 -0.45 2.36 19.30
C ARG A 5 -0.42 1.14 18.38
N VAL A 6 -1.52 0.40 18.30
CA VAL A 6 -1.65 -0.73 17.36
C VAL A 6 -1.58 -0.23 15.91
N LEU A 7 -2.34 0.81 15.56
CA LEU A 7 -2.28 1.41 14.22
C LEU A 7 -0.87 1.90 13.86
N ILE A 8 -0.17 2.54 14.80
CA ILE A 8 1.23 2.98 14.59
C ILE A 8 2.16 1.79 14.35
N GLN A 9 1.97 0.67 15.06
CA GLN A 9 2.79 -0.53 14.86
C GLN A 9 2.53 -1.18 13.50
N GLU A 10 1.28 -1.19 13.03
CA GLU A 10 0.92 -1.71 11.71
C GLU A 10 1.54 -0.86 10.59
N HIS A 11 1.58 0.46 10.77
CA HIS A 11 2.31 1.37 9.88
C HIS A 11 3.80 1.04 9.74
N VAL A 12 4.44 0.46 10.76
CA VAL A 12 5.84 0.01 10.65
C VAL A 12 5.97 -1.08 9.58
N LEU A 13 5.04 -2.04 9.56
CA LEU A 13 5.03 -3.13 8.58
C LEU A 13 4.74 -2.60 7.17
N ILE A 14 3.76 -1.70 7.03
CA ILE A 14 3.43 -1.07 5.74
C ILE A 14 4.64 -0.32 5.18
N LYS A 15 5.33 0.47 6.02
CA LYS A 15 6.54 1.20 5.61
C LYS A 15 7.67 0.26 5.20
N GLN A 16 7.84 -0.87 5.87
CA GLN A 16 8.85 -1.87 5.49
C GLN A 16 8.58 -2.43 4.08
N VAL A 17 7.33 -2.76 3.76
CA VAL A 17 6.96 -3.24 2.42
C VAL A 17 7.18 -2.16 1.36
N LEU A 18 6.85 -0.90 1.65
CA LEU A 18 7.12 0.22 0.73
C LEU A 18 8.62 0.40 0.46
N ILE A 19 9.47 0.26 1.48
CA ILE A 19 10.93 0.30 1.32
C ILE A 19 11.41 -0.85 0.43
N LEU A 20 10.86 -2.05 0.60
CA LEU A 20 11.21 -3.20 -0.22
C LEU A 20 10.76 -3.01 -1.68
N LEU A 21 9.55 -2.47 -1.91
CA LEU A 21 9.06 -2.14 -3.24
C LEU A 21 9.96 -1.10 -3.94
N ASP A 22 10.38 -0.04 -3.24
CA ASP A 22 11.30 0.95 -3.83
C ASP A 22 12.68 0.35 -4.14
N ARG A 23 13.20 -0.55 -3.30
CA ARG A 23 14.44 -1.28 -3.60
C ARG A 23 14.29 -2.20 -4.81
N SER A 24 13.15 -2.88 -4.94
CA SER A 24 12.86 -3.71 -6.10
C SER A 24 12.76 -2.89 -7.38
N ARG A 25 12.14 -1.70 -7.31
CA ARG A 25 12.12 -0.74 -8.42
C ARG A 25 13.54 -0.36 -8.84
N GLN A 26 14.39 0.03 -7.88
CA GLN A 26 15.80 0.38 -8.15
C GLN A 26 16.59 -0.78 -8.77
N ALA A 27 16.41 -2.00 -8.27
CA ALA A 27 17.03 -3.20 -8.82
C ALA A 27 16.62 -3.43 -10.28
N LEU A 28 15.33 -3.32 -10.59
CA LEU A 28 14.84 -3.46 -11.96
C LEU A 28 15.38 -2.36 -12.90
N GLU A 29 15.53 -1.13 -12.41
CA GLU A 29 16.15 -0.04 -13.17
C GLU A 29 17.63 -0.27 -13.48
N THR A 30 18.34 -1.04 -12.66
CA THR A 30 19.74 -1.43 -12.90
C THR A 30 19.88 -2.75 -13.66
N GLY A 31 18.77 -3.39 -14.03
CA GLY A 31 18.75 -4.68 -14.73
C GLY A 31 18.90 -5.89 -13.81
N ASP A 32 18.86 -5.71 -12.49
CA ASP A 32 18.90 -6.79 -11.52
C ASP A 32 17.52 -7.45 -11.41
N PRO A 33 17.41 -8.79 -11.55
CA PRO A 33 16.14 -9.47 -11.52
C PRO A 33 15.53 -9.48 -10.11
N VAL A 34 14.21 -9.31 -10.03
CA VAL A 34 13.43 -9.47 -8.80
C VAL A 34 12.45 -10.64 -9.00
N PRO A 35 12.34 -11.60 -8.07
CA PRO A 35 11.41 -12.71 -8.25
C PRO A 35 9.95 -12.24 -8.35
N ALA A 36 9.18 -12.74 -9.30
CA ALA A 36 7.74 -12.43 -9.43
C ALA A 36 6.96 -12.71 -8.13
N LEU A 37 7.35 -13.77 -7.40
CA LEU A 37 6.80 -14.11 -6.08
C LEU A 37 6.90 -12.97 -5.06
N PHE A 38 7.95 -12.13 -5.13
CA PHE A 38 8.05 -10.96 -4.25
C PHE A 38 6.89 -9.99 -4.49
N PHE A 39 6.62 -9.65 -5.75
CA PHE A 39 5.53 -8.74 -6.13
C PHE A 39 4.16 -9.35 -5.81
N GLU A 40 3.97 -10.65 -6.00
CA GLU A 40 2.74 -11.36 -5.58
C GLU A 40 2.49 -11.21 -4.07
N LYS A 41 3.53 -11.40 -3.24
CA LYS A 41 3.43 -11.24 -1.79
C LYS A 41 3.21 -9.79 -1.39
N ALA A 42 3.86 -8.84 -2.05
CA ALA A 42 3.65 -7.41 -1.80
C ALA A 42 2.22 -6.98 -2.13
N VAL A 43 1.68 -7.41 -3.28
CA VAL A 43 0.27 -7.18 -3.66
C VAL A 43 -0.67 -7.76 -2.61
N THR A 44 -0.46 -9.03 -2.23
CA THR A 44 -1.29 -9.70 -1.21
C THR A 44 -1.25 -8.96 0.12
N PHE A 45 -0.06 -8.54 0.58
CA PHE A 45 0.10 -7.77 1.81
C PHE A 45 -0.65 -6.43 1.73
N CYS A 46 -0.52 -5.69 0.63
CA CYS A 46 -1.21 -4.41 0.47
C CYS A 46 -2.73 -4.59 0.46
N GLU A 47 -3.26 -5.52 -0.35
CA GLU A 47 -4.71 -5.74 -0.46
C GLU A 47 -5.32 -6.24 0.86
N GLN A 48 -4.67 -7.18 1.55
CA GLN A 48 -5.24 -7.82 2.73
C GLN A 48 -4.91 -7.07 4.03
N PHE A 49 -3.64 -6.72 4.23
CA PHE A 49 -3.20 -6.12 5.49
C PHE A 49 -3.32 -4.60 5.48
N ALA A 50 -2.79 -3.93 4.46
CA ALA A 50 -2.86 -2.46 4.42
C ALA A 50 -4.29 -1.98 4.18
N ASP A 51 -4.98 -2.50 3.17
CA ASP A 51 -6.30 -2.00 2.78
C ASP A 51 -7.44 -2.59 3.62
N GLN A 52 -7.66 -3.90 3.53
CA GLN A 52 -8.82 -4.53 4.17
C GLN A 52 -8.74 -4.55 5.70
N PHE A 53 -7.54 -4.54 6.28
CA PHE A 53 -7.36 -4.61 7.72
C PHE A 53 -7.00 -3.25 8.34
N HIS A 54 -5.90 -2.62 7.91
CA HIS A 54 -5.42 -1.39 8.52
C HIS A 54 -6.26 -0.17 8.15
N HIS A 55 -6.38 0.16 6.86
CA HIS A 55 -7.17 1.30 6.38
C HIS A 55 -8.65 1.16 6.75
N PHE A 56 -9.19 -0.06 6.82
CA PHE A 56 -10.55 -0.26 7.33
C PHE A 56 -10.74 0.33 8.74
N LYS A 57 -9.80 0.07 9.67
CA LYS A 57 -9.87 0.63 11.03
C LYS A 57 -9.74 2.14 11.03
N GLU A 58 -8.93 2.69 10.14
CA GLU A 58 -8.79 4.13 10.03
C GLU A 58 -10.07 4.77 9.48
N GLU A 59 -10.53 4.33 8.32
CA GLU A 59 -11.61 4.97 7.57
C GLU A 59 -12.99 4.79 8.19
N PHE A 60 -13.27 3.60 8.73
CA PHE A 60 -14.59 3.24 9.27
C PHE A 60 -14.71 3.43 10.78
N LEU A 61 -13.60 3.53 11.52
CA LEU A 61 -13.62 3.71 12.97
C LEU A 61 -12.92 5.01 13.40
N LEU A 62 -11.61 5.11 13.19
CA LEU A 62 -10.82 6.22 13.73
C LEU A 62 -11.26 7.57 13.17
N PHE A 63 -11.44 7.67 11.85
CA PHE A 63 -11.77 8.93 11.19
C PHE A 63 -13.16 9.43 11.59
N GLY A 64 -14.15 8.54 11.72
CA GLY A 64 -15.46 8.91 12.23
C GLY A 64 -15.42 9.42 13.67
N MET A 65 -14.68 8.73 14.55
CA MET A 65 -14.50 9.16 15.94
C MET A 65 -13.74 10.48 16.06
N LEU A 66 -12.71 10.70 15.23
CA LEU A 66 -11.97 11.96 15.21
C LEU A 66 -12.80 13.11 14.68
N SER A 67 -13.57 12.89 13.61
CA SER A 67 -14.52 13.88 13.08
C SER A 67 -15.49 14.35 14.16
N TYR A 68 -16.14 13.39 14.85
CA TYR A 68 -17.05 13.69 15.94
C TYR A 68 -16.37 14.46 17.08
N LYS A 69 -15.22 13.96 17.57
CA LYS A 69 -14.49 14.57 18.69
C LYS A 69 -13.96 15.98 18.37
N LYS A 70 -13.60 16.22 17.11
CA LYS A 70 -13.04 17.49 16.62
C LYS A 70 -14.08 18.36 15.91
N GLN A 71 -15.36 18.00 15.97
CA GLN A 71 -16.46 18.77 15.37
C GLN A 71 -16.20 19.10 13.90
N GLY A 72 -15.63 18.15 13.16
CA GLY A 72 -15.32 18.28 11.73
C GLY A 72 -14.05 19.05 11.38
N GLU A 73 -13.31 19.62 12.34
CA GLU A 73 -12.08 20.41 12.10
C GLU A 73 -11.02 19.64 11.29
N LEU A 74 -10.98 18.30 11.42
CA LEU A 74 -10.01 17.44 10.75
C LEU A 74 -10.53 16.76 9.47
N ASP A 75 -11.77 17.03 9.06
CA ASP A 75 -12.43 16.27 7.98
C ASP A 75 -11.70 16.40 6.64
N THR A 76 -11.22 17.60 6.31
CA THR A 76 -10.41 17.83 5.11
C THR A 76 -9.13 17.00 5.13
N ALA A 77 -8.42 16.95 6.27
CA ALA A 77 -7.20 16.16 6.40
C ALA A 77 -7.49 14.65 6.24
N MET A 78 -8.57 14.15 6.83
CA MET A 78 -8.98 12.75 6.67
C MET A 78 -9.44 12.45 5.23
N GLY A 79 -10.04 13.41 4.52
CA GLY A 79 -10.33 13.31 3.10
C GLY A 79 -9.07 13.14 2.25
N VAL A 80 -8.01 13.89 2.56
CA VAL A 80 -6.70 13.74 1.90
C VAL A 80 -6.11 12.36 2.17
N LEU A 81 -6.20 11.84 3.40
CA LEU A 81 -5.70 10.50 3.73
C LEU A 81 -6.45 9.41 2.95
N ARG A 82 -7.79 9.47 2.87
CA ARG A 82 -8.57 8.54 2.04
C ARG A 82 -8.14 8.58 0.57
N TYR A 83 -7.92 9.78 0.03
CA TYR A 83 -7.43 9.92 -1.33
C TYR A 83 -6.04 9.28 -1.52
N GLN A 84 -5.16 9.38 -0.53
CA GLN A 84 -3.86 8.69 -0.56
C GLN A 84 -4.03 7.16 -0.51
N HIS A 85 -4.98 6.62 0.26
CA HIS A 85 -5.29 5.19 0.27
C HIS A 85 -5.80 4.71 -1.09
N GLU A 86 -6.69 5.48 -1.75
CA GLU A 86 -7.13 5.16 -3.12
C GLU A 86 -5.99 5.16 -4.13
N ARG A 87 -5.06 6.12 -4.04
CA ARG A 87 -3.88 6.13 -4.90
C ARG A 87 -2.99 4.91 -4.67
N CYS A 88 -2.81 4.49 -3.42
CA CYS A 88 -2.07 3.27 -3.09
C CYS A 88 -2.72 2.05 -3.77
N LYS A 89 -4.03 1.88 -3.59
CA LYS A 89 -4.82 0.80 -4.24
C LYS A 89 -4.64 0.77 -5.75
N GLN A 90 -4.67 1.95 -6.40
CA GLN A 90 -4.46 2.05 -7.85
C GLN A 90 -3.05 1.63 -8.27
N SER A 91 -2.00 2.01 -7.53
CA SER A 91 -0.63 1.58 -7.81
C SER A 91 -0.47 0.07 -7.66
N ILE A 92 -1.00 -0.52 -6.59
CA ILE A 92 -0.94 -1.96 -6.36
C ILE A 92 -1.72 -2.75 -7.43
N ALA A 93 -2.86 -2.24 -7.89
CA ALA A 93 -3.62 -2.84 -8.98
C ALA A 93 -2.84 -2.87 -10.31
N ARG A 94 -1.99 -1.88 -10.57
CA ARG A 94 -1.11 -1.86 -11.76
C ARG A 94 -0.06 -2.96 -11.68
N ILE A 95 0.61 -3.10 -10.53
CA ILE A 95 1.56 -4.18 -10.27
C ILE A 95 0.88 -5.54 -10.47
N LYS A 96 -0.30 -5.72 -9.86
CA LYS A 96 -1.10 -6.96 -9.98
C LYS A 96 -1.45 -7.31 -11.42
N THR A 97 -1.80 -6.31 -12.22
CA THR A 97 -2.16 -6.50 -13.64
C THR A 97 -0.94 -6.81 -14.50
N ALA A 98 0.25 -6.34 -14.12
CA ALA A 98 1.50 -6.59 -14.83
C ALA A 98 2.13 -7.95 -14.49
N LEU A 99 1.84 -8.50 -13.30
CA LEU A 99 2.43 -9.74 -12.77
C LEU A 99 2.47 -10.93 -13.75
N PRO A 100 1.37 -11.30 -14.46
CA PRO A 100 1.41 -12.46 -15.35
C PRO A 100 2.44 -12.32 -16.47
N ARG A 101 2.54 -11.12 -17.07
CA ARG A 101 3.53 -10.84 -18.13
C ARG A 101 4.94 -10.70 -17.58
N TYR A 102 5.06 -10.21 -16.35
CA TYR A 102 6.34 -10.14 -15.65
C TYR A 102 6.93 -11.54 -15.39
N GLU A 103 6.08 -12.51 -15.04
CA GLU A 103 6.46 -13.92 -14.85
C GLU A 103 6.93 -14.57 -16.17
N GLU A 104 6.42 -14.13 -17.31
CA GLU A 104 6.82 -14.55 -18.65
C GLU A 104 8.14 -13.88 -19.15
N ASN A 105 8.79 -13.05 -18.32
CA ASN A 105 9.98 -12.24 -18.68
C ASN A 105 9.74 -11.25 -19.84
N ASP A 106 8.52 -10.73 -19.98
CA ASP A 106 8.22 -9.67 -20.94
C ASP A 106 8.87 -8.34 -20.48
N GLU A 107 9.85 -7.84 -21.23
CA GLU A 107 10.56 -6.59 -20.95
C GLU A 107 9.59 -5.39 -20.80
N MET A 108 8.46 -5.37 -21.50
CA MET A 108 7.46 -4.30 -21.37
C MET A 108 6.68 -4.36 -20.06
N ALA A 109 6.64 -5.53 -19.40
CA ALA A 109 5.99 -5.71 -18.10
C ALA A 109 6.85 -5.16 -16.96
N VAL A 110 8.17 -5.11 -17.12
CA VAL A 110 9.11 -4.53 -16.15
C VAL A 110 8.71 -3.09 -15.82
N THR A 111 8.46 -2.25 -16.84
CA THR A 111 8.06 -0.84 -16.64
C THR A 111 6.71 -0.68 -15.93
N ARG A 112 5.87 -1.72 -15.88
CA ARG A 112 4.54 -1.68 -15.24
C ARG A 112 4.54 -2.20 -13.81
N VAL A 113 5.62 -2.87 -13.38
CA VAL A 113 5.87 -3.23 -11.97
C VAL A 113 6.80 -2.22 -11.27
N LEU A 114 7.39 -1.27 -12.02
CA LEU A 114 7.99 -0.03 -11.50
C LEU A 114 6.92 0.93 -10.96
#